data_AF-A0A1I1RGU3-F1
#
_entry.id   AF-A0A1I1RGU3-F1
#
_cell.length_a   1.000
_cell.length_b   1.000
_cell.length_c   1.000
_cell.angle_alpha   90.00
_cell.angle_beta   90.00
_cell.angle_gamma   90.00
#
_symmetry.space_group_name_H-M   'P 1'
#
loop_
_entity.id
_entity.type
_entity.pdbx_description
1 polymer ?
#
loop_
_entity_poly.entity_id
_entity_poly.type
_entity_poly.pdbx_seq_one_letter_code
_entity_poly.pdbx_strand_id
1 'polypeptide(L)'
;MSRAVIKTAEWTLSLDESPDVPRIVYRAACLECGMVSLPGSDESLSVEVWAIKHTGLNPSHRRFTLRTAQPWVVEPAPGNPYYDAEMDERHDRARNEAG
;
A
#
# COMPACT_ATOMS: atom_id res chain seq x y z
N MET A 1 34.01 -22.52 -9.06
CA MET A 1 32.82 -21.99 -8.34
C MET A 1 33.18 -20.62 -7.80
N SER A 2 32.90 -19.55 -8.54
CA SER A 2 33.10 -18.17 -8.06
C SER A 2 31.87 -17.70 -7.30
N ARG A 3 32.05 -17.28 -6.04
CA ARG A 3 30.99 -16.66 -5.24
C ARG A 3 30.92 -15.18 -5.63
N ALA A 4 29.84 -14.77 -6.29
CA ALA A 4 29.56 -13.36 -6.53
C ALA A 4 29.09 -12.70 -5.22
N VAL A 5 29.55 -11.48 -4.96
CA VAL A 5 29.08 -10.64 -3.84
C VAL A 5 28.46 -9.39 -4.45
N ILE A 6 27.15 -9.22 -4.23
CA ILE A 6 26.44 -8.01 -4.63
C ILE A 6 26.79 -6.91 -3.64
N LYS A 7 27.40 -5.80 -4.11
CA LYS A 7 27.72 -4.65 -3.25
C LYS A 7 26.53 -3.72 -3.06
N THR A 8 25.74 -3.52 -4.11
CA THR A 8 24.51 -2.71 -4.15
C THR A 8 23.61 -3.24 -5.27
N ALA A 9 22.30 -3.19 -5.07
CA ALA A 9 21.29 -3.49 -6.10
C ALA A 9 20.20 -2.42 -6.06
N GLU A 10 19.75 -1.98 -7.23
CA GLU A 10 18.73 -0.94 -7.35
C GLU A 10 17.32 -1.55 -7.34
N TRP A 11 16.40 -0.82 -6.73
CA TRP A 11 15.00 -1.22 -6.58
C TRP A 11 14.10 -0.02 -6.88
N THR A 12 12.96 -0.28 -7.49
CA THR A 12 11.93 0.71 -7.77
C THR A 12 10.80 0.52 -6.77
N LEU A 13 10.37 1.61 -6.13
CA LEU A 13 9.20 1.64 -5.26
C LEU A 13 8.09 2.45 -5.94
N SER A 14 6.93 1.85 -6.09
CA SER A 14 5.76 2.45 -6.72
C SER A 14 4.50 2.23 -5.86
N LEU A 15 3.43 2.96 -6.18
CA LEU A 15 2.11 2.65 -5.64
C LEU A 15 1.62 1.33 -6.24
N ASP A 16 0.92 0.53 -5.44
CA ASP A 16 0.17 -0.61 -5.96
C ASP A 16 -1.06 -0.08 -6.71
N GLU A 17 -1.10 -0.33 -8.02
CA GLU A 17 -2.21 0.04 -8.90
C GLU A 17 -3.07 -1.17 -9.30
N SER A 18 -2.90 -2.31 -8.63
CA SER A 18 -3.70 -3.50 -8.85
C SER A 18 -5.20 -3.18 -8.68
N PRO A 19 -6.07 -3.68 -9.58
CA PRO A 19 -7.49 -3.29 -9.60
C PRO A 19 -8.26 -3.66 -8.33
N ASP A 20 -7.81 -4.69 -7.60
CA ASP A 20 -8.45 -5.18 -6.38
C ASP A 20 -7.87 -4.56 -5.09
N VAL A 21 -6.94 -3.61 -5.23
CA VAL A 21 -6.25 -2.96 -4.12
C VAL A 21 -6.66 -1.48 -4.05
N PRO A 22 -7.23 -1.01 -2.92
CA PRO A 22 -7.50 0.41 -2.75
C PRO A 22 -6.21 1.24 -2.85
N ARG A 23 -6.26 2.35 -3.58
CA ARG A 23 -5.10 3.26 -3.73
C ARG A 23 -4.74 3.92 -2.40
N ILE A 24 -5.73 4.15 -1.55
CA ILE A 24 -5.56 4.71 -0.22
C ILE A 24 -6.67 4.23 0.72
N VAL A 25 -6.33 4.03 2.00
CA VAL A 25 -7.26 3.71 3.07
C VAL A 25 -7.20 4.79 4.14
N TYR A 26 -8.35 5.38 4.47
CA TYR A 26 -8.51 6.39 5.50
C TYR A 26 -9.06 5.79 6.80
N ARG A 27 -8.58 6.28 7.95
CA ARG A 27 -9.14 6.01 9.29
C ARG A 27 -9.02 7.24 10.17
N ALA A 28 -10.07 7.58 10.92
CA ALA A 28 -10.00 8.60 11.96
C ALA A 28 -9.92 7.96 13.34
N ALA A 29 -9.20 8.59 14.25
CA ALA A 29 -9.19 8.23 15.67
C ALA A 29 -9.51 9.46 16.53
N CYS A 30 -10.40 9.30 17.50
CA CYS A 30 -10.73 10.35 18.47
C CYS A 30 -9.61 10.45 19.51
N LEU A 31 -9.08 11.65 19.74
CA LEU A 31 -8.01 11.88 20.71
C LEU A 31 -8.48 11.92 22.16
N GLU A 32 -9.79 12.09 22.40
CA GLU A 32 -10.35 12.07 23.75
C GLU A 32 -10.62 10.66 24.28
N CYS A 33 -11.06 9.73 23.41
CA CYS A 33 -11.48 8.38 23.85
C CYS A 33 -10.78 7.22 23.12
N GLY A 34 -9.98 7.51 22.11
CA GLY A 34 -9.24 6.49 21.35
C GLY A 34 -10.09 5.65 20.40
N MET A 35 -11.41 5.84 20.31
CA MET A 35 -12.23 5.12 19.32
C MET A 35 -11.80 5.46 17.89
N VAL A 36 -11.91 4.48 17.01
CA VAL A 36 -11.44 4.55 15.63
C VAL A 36 -12.60 4.27 14.68
N SER A 37 -12.67 4.99 13.56
CA SER A 37 -13.63 4.72 12.51
C SER A 37 -13.39 3.37 11.84
N LEU A 38 -14.41 2.86 11.14
CA LEU A 38 -14.18 1.88 10.08
C LEU A 38 -13.27 2.49 8.99
N PRO A 39 -12.50 1.68 8.26
CA PRO A 39 -11.70 2.17 7.14
C PRO A 39 -12.60 2.65 5.99
N GLY A 40 -12.24 3.78 5.39
CA GLY A 40 -12.76 4.23 4.10
C GLY A 40 -11.75 3.97 2.99
N SER A 41 -12.15 3.27 1.93
CA SER A 41 -11.30 2.99 0.77
C SER A 41 -11.49 4.08 -0.27
N ASP A 42 -10.39 4.64 -0.76
CA ASP A 42 -10.28 5.65 -1.84
C ASP A 42 -10.98 7.00 -1.60
N GLU A 43 -11.94 7.07 -0.67
CA GLU A 43 -12.67 8.25 -0.28
C GLU A 43 -12.66 8.47 1.23
N SER A 44 -12.43 9.70 1.67
CA SER A 44 -12.39 10.09 3.09
C SER A 44 -13.76 10.36 3.70
N LEU A 45 -14.80 10.55 2.89
CA LEU A 45 -16.11 11.06 3.35
C LEU A 45 -16.72 10.22 4.48
N SER A 46 -16.64 8.90 4.40
CA SER A 46 -17.17 8.01 5.44
C SER A 46 -16.51 8.22 6.80
N VAL A 47 -15.20 8.50 6.80
CA VAL A 47 -14.38 8.75 7.99
C VAL A 47 -14.64 10.13 8.57
N GLU A 48 -14.83 11.14 7.71
CA GLU A 48 -15.20 12.50 8.11
C GLU A 48 -16.59 12.54 8.75
N VAL A 49 -17.58 11.88 8.11
CA VAL A 49 -18.94 11.74 8.64
C VAL A 49 -18.93 11.03 9.99
N TRP A 50 -18.06 10.02 10.16
CA TRP A 50 -17.90 9.37 11.46
C TRP A 50 -17.44 10.35 12.54
N ALA A 51 -16.45 11.21 12.29
CA ALA A 51 -15.97 12.19 13.26
C ALA A 51 -17.04 13.23 13.63
N ILE A 52 -17.82 13.68 12.64
CA ILE A 52 -18.96 14.60 12.84
C ILE A 52 -20.02 13.94 13.73
N LYS A 53 -20.45 12.71 13.39
CA LYS A 53 -21.43 11.96 14.19
C LYS A 53 -20.92 11.67 15.60
N HIS A 54 -19.64 11.31 15.72
CA HIS A 54 -18.99 11.04 17.00
C HIS A 54 -19.02 12.27 17.93
N THR A 55 -18.72 13.45 17.38
CA THR A 55 -18.82 14.74 18.09
C THR A 55 -20.27 15.06 18.48
N GLY A 56 -21.22 14.82 17.57
CA GLY A 56 -22.65 15.04 17.85
C GLY A 56 -23.17 14.19 19.02
N LEU A 57 -22.67 12.96 19.16
CA LEU A 57 -22.98 12.07 20.28
C LEU A 57 -22.16 12.38 21.55
N ASN A 58 -20.98 12.99 21.40
CA ASN A 58 -20.05 13.31 22.49
C ASN A 58 -19.51 14.74 22.33
N PRO A 59 -20.25 15.79 22.76
CA PRO A 59 -19.91 17.19 22.43
C PRO A 59 -18.54 17.71 22.90
N SER A 60 -17.88 17.00 23.83
CA SER A 60 -16.51 17.27 24.30
C SER A 60 -15.41 16.62 23.45
N HIS A 61 -15.75 15.68 22.56
CA HIS A 61 -14.79 14.97 21.72
C HIS A 61 -14.64 15.73 20.40
N ARG A 62 -13.66 16.64 20.35
CA ARG A 62 -13.51 17.61 19.26
C ARG A 62 -12.20 17.48 18.50
N ARG A 63 -11.29 16.59 18.91
CA ARG A 63 -9.99 16.42 18.27
C ARG A 63 -9.85 15.00 17.74
N PHE A 64 -9.44 14.92 16.48
CA PHE A 64 -9.30 13.66 15.77
C PHE A 64 -7.98 13.66 15.00
N THR A 65 -7.39 12.48 14.82
CA THR A 65 -6.29 12.25 13.88
C THR A 65 -6.80 11.47 12.69
N LEU A 66 -6.49 11.93 11.48
CA LEU A 66 -6.62 11.14 10.26
C LEU A 66 -5.34 10.33 10.04
N ARG A 67 -5.49 9.03 9.79
CA ARG A 67 -4.43 8.14 9.33
C ARG A 67 -4.77 7.66 7.93
N THR A 68 -3.78 7.72 7.04
CA THR A 68 -3.86 7.19 5.68
C THR A 68 -2.85 6.06 5.50
N ALA A 69 -3.22 5.05 4.72
CA ALA A 69 -2.33 3.98 4.30
C ALA A 69 -2.43 3.83 2.78
N GLN A 70 -1.29 3.79 2.10
CA GLN A 70 -1.21 3.53 0.66
C GLN A 70 -0.40 2.26 0.45
N PRO A 71 -0.90 1.29 -0.33
CA PRO A 71 -0.15 0.09 -0.66
C PRO A 71 0.94 0.41 -1.68
N TRP A 72 2.11 -0.21 -1.49
CA TRP A 72 3.29 -0.03 -2.33
C TRP A 72 3.74 -1.37 -2.89
N VAL A 73 4.29 -1.33 -4.10
CA VAL A 73 4.99 -2.45 -4.72
C VAL A 73 6.47 -2.08 -4.84
N VAL A 74 7.33 -3.08 -4.64
CA VAL A 74 8.77 -2.95 -4.80
C VAL A 74 9.23 -3.95 -5.84
N GLU A 75 9.84 -3.46 -6.91
CA GLU A 75 10.30 -4.25 -8.04
C GLU A 75 11.82 -4.08 -8.23
N PRO A 76 12.52 -5.12 -8.68
CA PRO A 76 13.94 -4.96 -9.02
C PRO A 76 14.09 -4.00 -10.21
N ALA A 77 15.03 -3.05 -10.12
CA ALA A 77 15.31 -2.16 -11.24
C ALA A 77 16.18 -2.86 -12.30
N PRO A 78 16.24 -2.39 -13.56
CA PRO A 78 17.14 -2.95 -14.57
C PRO A 78 18.60 -3.02 -14.07
N GLY A 79 19.25 -4.16 -14.26
CA GLY A 79 20.60 -4.43 -13.74
C GLY A 79 20.65 -4.93 -12.29
N ASN A 80 19.50 -5.05 -11.62
CA ASN A 80 19.37 -5.86 -10.41
C ASN A 80 19.34 -7.34 -10.80
N PRO A 81 20.13 -8.24 -10.16
CA PRO A 81 20.13 -9.66 -10.47
C PRO A 81 18.76 -10.36 -10.39
N TYR A 82 17.83 -9.82 -9.58
CA TYR A 82 16.47 -10.31 -9.50
C TYR A 82 15.61 -9.89 -10.70
N TYR A 83 15.92 -8.77 -11.34
CA TYR A 83 15.27 -8.34 -12.58
C TYR A 83 15.55 -9.34 -13.70
N ASP A 84 16.82 -9.73 -13.86
CA ASP A 84 17.24 -10.64 -14.93
C ASP A 84 16.62 -12.03 -14.75
N ALA A 85 16.64 -12.57 -13.52
CA ALA A 85 16.03 -13.86 -13.21
C ALA A 85 14.51 -13.88 -13.48
N GLU A 86 13.79 -12.81 -13.11
CA GLU A 86 12.36 -12.71 -13.38
C GLU A 86 12.03 -12.61 -14.88
N MET A 87 12.90 -12.00 -15.69
CA MET A 87 12.72 -11.92 -17.15
C MET A 87 12.93 -13.28 -17.81
N ASP A 88 13.95 -14.02 -17.39
CA ASP A 88 14.22 -15.38 -17.87
C ASP A 88 13.03 -16.31 -17.57
N GLU A 89 12.51 -16.27 -16.35
CA GLU A 89 11.32 -17.05 -15.95
C GLU A 89 10.06 -16.70 -16.78
N ARG A 90 9.86 -15.41 -17.11
CA ARG A 90 8.74 -14.99 -17.98
C ARG A 90 8.90 -15.51 -19.40
N HIS A 91 10.11 -15.46 -19.96
CA HIS A 91 10.37 -15.99 -21.29
C HIS A 91 10.12 -17.50 -21.37
N ASP A 92 10.57 -18.26 -20.37
CA ASP A 92 10.35 -19.70 -20.30
C ASP A 92 8.87 -20.05 -20.22
N ARG A 93 8.09 -19.30 -19.42
CA ARG A 93 6.64 -19.49 -19.31
C ARG A 93 5.92 -19.23 -20.64
N ALA A 94 6.22 -18.11 -21.30
CA ALA A 94 5.61 -17.76 -22.58
C ALA A 94 5.91 -18.82 -23.67
N ARG A 95 7.11 -19.39 -23.66
CA ARG A 95 7.50 -20.47 -24.56
C ARG A 95 6.72 -21.76 -24.29
N ASN A 96 6.44 -22.09 -23.04
CA ASN A 96 5.73 -23.30 -22.65
C ASN A 96 4.22 -23.22 -22.89
N GLU A 97 3.63 -22.03 -22.89
CA GLU A 97 2.20 -21.81 -23.18
C GLU A 97 1.88 -21.77 -24.68
N ALA A 98 2.88 -21.56 -25.53
CA ALA A 98 2.75 -21.44 -26.98
C ALA A 98 2.96 -22.77 -27.75
N GLY A 99 3.22 -23.89 -27.05
CA GLY A 99 3.44 -25.22 -27.62
C GLY A 99 2.42 -26.24 -27.13
#